data_AF-A0AAP0NBF2-F1
#
_entry.id   AF-A0AAP0NBF2-F1
#
_cell.length_a   1.000
_cell.length_b   1.000
_cell.length_c   1.000
_cell.angle_alpha   90.00
_cell.angle_beta   90.00
_cell.angle_gamma   90.00
#
_symmetry.space_group_name_H-M   'P 1'
#
loop_
_entity.id
_entity.type
_entity.pdbx_description
1 polymer ?
#
loop_
_entity_poly.entity_id
_entity_poly.type
_entity_poly.pdbx_seq_one_letter_code
_entity_poly.pdbx_strand_id
1 'polypeptide(L)'
;MAESRFVLVPLLSFILILSLPFMAEPAIGVNWGTLSFHRLSPTTVVDLFKQNKIQKVKLFEADPDALKALMGSGIQVMVGIPNEMLFLLSSSTQASDLWVRQNVSAYTVKGGVDIRYVAVGNEPFLSSYSGQYVSYVMPALLNLQQSLARANLANFVKLVVPCNADAYESSLPSQGAFRPELTQIMTQLVSFLNSNGSPFVVNIYPFLSLYGNSDFPQDYAFFEGTTHASYRWIKCLLQCI
;
A
#
# COMPACT_ATOMS: atom_id res chain seq x y z
N MET A 1 49.40 -7.91 -22.93
CA MET A 1 48.82 -7.00 -21.90
C MET A 1 47.71 -6.07 -22.45
N ALA A 2 47.10 -6.36 -23.60
CA ALA A 2 46.06 -5.50 -24.19
C ALA A 2 44.61 -6.03 -24.04
N GLU A 3 44.42 -7.32 -23.74
CA GLU A 3 43.08 -7.94 -23.76
C GLU A 3 42.25 -7.73 -22.49
N SER A 4 42.86 -7.50 -21.31
CA SER A 4 42.09 -7.28 -20.08
C SER A 4 41.36 -5.94 -20.05
N ARG A 5 41.79 -4.97 -20.86
CA ARG A 5 41.18 -3.64 -20.94
C ARG A 5 39.84 -3.66 -21.69
N PHE A 6 39.64 -4.59 -22.63
CA PHE A 6 38.40 -4.69 -23.41
C PHE A 6 37.23 -5.31 -22.64
N VAL A 7 37.51 -6.12 -21.60
CA VAL A 7 36.48 -6.71 -20.72
C VAL A 7 36.15 -5.80 -19.53
N LEU A 8 37.12 -5.02 -19.06
CA LEU A 8 36.93 -4.14 -17.90
C LEU A 8 35.90 -3.04 -18.14
N VAL A 9 35.90 -2.44 -19.34
CA VAL A 9 35.01 -1.33 -19.69
C VAL A 9 33.53 -1.75 -19.70
N PRO A 10 33.10 -2.83 -20.38
CA PRO A 10 31.71 -3.27 -20.32
C PRO A 10 31.29 -3.77 -18.92
N LEU A 11 32.22 -4.35 -18.14
CA LEU A 11 31.95 -4.77 -16.77
C LEU A 11 31.71 -3.58 -15.83
N LEU A 12 32.52 -2.52 -15.95
CA LEU A 12 32.36 -1.26 -15.22
C LEU A 12 31.06 -0.55 -15.60
N SER A 13 30.70 -0.54 -16.90
CA SER A 13 29.43 0.02 -17.38
C SER A 13 28.21 -0.76 -16.85
N PHE A 14 28.29 -2.08 -16.77
CA PHE A 14 27.23 -2.93 -16.22
C PHE A 14 27.05 -2.70 -14.71
N ILE A 15 28.14 -2.57 -13.95
CA ILE A 15 28.11 -2.23 -12.52
C ILE A 15 27.56 -0.82 -12.29
N LEU A 16 27.86 0.14 -13.18
CA LEU A 16 27.35 1.51 -13.10
C LEU A 16 25.83 1.60 -13.36
N ILE A 17 25.31 0.78 -14.28
CA ILE A 17 23.86 0.70 -14.55
C ILE A 17 23.11 0.02 -13.38
N LEU A 18 23.72 -0.98 -12.73
CA LEU A 18 23.20 -1.63 -11.52
C LEU A 18 23.24 -0.76 -10.26
N SER A 19 24.04 0.31 -10.25
CA SER A 19 24.21 1.22 -9.11
C SER A 19 23.45 2.54 -9.26
N LEU A 20 22.64 2.70 -10.31
CA LEU A 20 21.65 3.77 -10.35
C LEU A 20 20.63 3.50 -9.24
N PRO A 21 20.50 4.38 -8.23
CA PRO A 21 19.40 4.26 -7.28
C PRO A 21 18.11 4.28 -8.09
N PHE A 22 17.21 3.34 -7.79
CA PHE A 22 15.85 3.34 -8.30
C PHE A 22 15.20 4.63 -7.79
N MET A 23 15.29 5.70 -8.57
CA MET A 23 14.58 6.94 -8.33
C MET A 23 13.11 6.56 -8.45
N ALA A 24 12.45 6.35 -7.32
CA ALA A 24 11.01 6.21 -7.27
C ALA A 24 10.45 7.51 -7.87
N GLU A 25 9.97 7.43 -9.10
CA GLU A 25 9.27 8.53 -9.72
C GLU A 25 8.06 8.83 -8.82
N PRO A 26 7.84 10.08 -8.40
CA PRO A 26 6.69 10.42 -7.58
C PRO A 26 5.42 10.11 -8.38
N ALA A 27 4.85 8.94 -8.10
CA ALA A 27 3.63 8.46 -8.75
C ALA A 27 2.45 8.78 -7.84
N ILE A 28 1.55 9.63 -8.33
CA ILE A 28 0.32 9.98 -7.62
C ILE A 28 -0.73 8.91 -7.92
N GLY A 29 -1.31 8.36 -6.86
CA GLY A 29 -2.46 7.48 -6.92
C GLY A 29 -3.68 8.11 -6.26
N VAL A 30 -4.84 7.47 -6.45
CA VAL A 30 -6.10 7.90 -5.82
C VAL A 30 -6.79 6.74 -5.10
N ASN A 31 -7.46 7.08 -3.99
CA ASN A 31 -8.40 6.18 -3.33
C ASN A 31 -9.73 6.23 -4.07
N TRP A 32 -10.21 5.10 -4.60
CA TRP A 32 -11.54 5.00 -5.21
C TRP A 32 -12.52 4.39 -4.21
N GLY A 33 -13.22 5.28 -3.51
CA GLY A 33 -14.34 4.91 -2.64
C GLY A 33 -15.61 4.64 -3.45
N THR A 34 -16.27 3.54 -3.15
CA THR A 34 -17.52 3.15 -3.82
C THR A 34 -18.75 3.63 -3.05
N LEU A 35 -18.68 3.89 -1.74
CA LEU A 35 -19.81 4.30 -0.90
C LEU A 35 -20.37 5.69 -1.23
N SER A 36 -21.25 5.77 -2.23
CA SER A 36 -21.99 6.98 -2.64
C SER A 36 -23.39 6.63 -3.15
N PHE A 37 -24.34 7.56 -2.99
CA PHE A 37 -25.70 7.49 -3.56
C PHE A 37 -25.72 7.78 -5.08
N HIS A 38 -24.77 8.59 -5.57
CA HIS A 38 -24.68 8.98 -6.97
C HIS A 38 -23.33 8.53 -7.53
N ARG A 39 -23.19 7.22 -7.75
CA ARG A 39 -21.96 6.64 -8.30
C ARG A 39 -21.90 6.89 -9.81
N LEU A 40 -20.79 7.43 -10.28
CA LEU A 40 -20.45 7.38 -11.70
C LEU A 40 -20.23 5.92 -12.12
N SER A 41 -20.46 5.61 -13.39
CA SER A 41 -20.15 4.27 -13.91
C SER A 41 -18.66 3.96 -13.75
N PRO A 42 -18.27 2.73 -13.40
CA PRO A 42 -16.85 2.38 -13.24
C PRO A 42 -15.99 2.69 -14.47
N THR A 43 -16.52 2.49 -15.68
CA THR A 43 -15.82 2.85 -16.93
C THR A 43 -15.57 4.36 -17.01
N THR A 44 -16.56 5.19 -16.67
CA THR A 44 -16.40 6.65 -16.62
C THR A 44 -15.30 7.05 -15.64
N VAL A 45 -15.23 6.41 -14.47
CA VAL A 45 -14.18 6.68 -13.47
C VAL A 45 -12.79 6.30 -14.00
N VAL A 46 -12.66 5.15 -14.65
CA VAL A 46 -11.39 4.73 -15.28
C VAL A 46 -10.98 5.67 -16.40
N ASP A 47 -11.92 6.16 -17.21
CA ASP A 47 -11.64 7.17 -18.24
C ASP A 47 -11.16 8.49 -17.62
N LEU A 48 -11.77 8.92 -16.51
CA LEU A 48 -11.30 10.09 -15.76
C LEU A 48 -9.88 9.89 -15.23
N PHE A 49 -9.53 8.71 -14.72
CA PHE A 49 -8.16 8.42 -14.28
C PHE A 49 -7.17 8.55 -15.44
N LYS A 50 -7.49 7.96 -16.60
CA LYS A 50 -6.63 8.05 -17.80
C LYS A 50 -6.47 9.49 -18.28
N GLN A 51 -7.57 10.25 -18.36
CA GLN A 51 -7.54 11.66 -18.77
C GLN A 51 -6.68 12.52 -17.84
N ASN A 52 -6.66 12.21 -16.54
CA ASN A 52 -5.88 12.91 -15.53
C ASN A 52 -4.50 12.29 -15.26
N LYS A 53 -4.07 11.31 -16.08
CA LYS A 53 -2.77 10.63 -15.95
C LYS A 53 -2.57 9.95 -14.59
N ILE A 54 -3.65 9.53 -13.94
CA ILE A 54 -3.60 8.73 -12.71
C ILE A 54 -3.25 7.29 -13.10
N GLN A 55 -2.13 6.80 -12.59
CA GLN A 55 -1.60 5.49 -12.94
C GLN A 55 -1.79 4.44 -11.83
N LYS A 56 -2.27 4.87 -10.66
CA LYS A 56 -2.44 3.99 -9.49
C LYS A 56 -3.76 4.26 -8.78
N VAL A 57 -4.42 3.20 -8.34
CA VAL A 57 -5.68 3.29 -7.61
C VAL A 57 -5.72 2.29 -6.45
N LYS A 58 -6.29 2.72 -5.32
CA LYS A 58 -6.63 1.85 -4.20
C LYS A 58 -8.15 1.70 -4.14
N LEU A 59 -8.61 0.45 -4.21
CA LEU A 59 -9.97 0.07 -3.88
C LEU A 59 -10.01 -0.37 -2.41
N PHE A 60 -11.03 0.03 -1.66
CA PHE A 60 -11.18 -0.38 -0.26
C PHE A 60 -11.69 -1.82 -0.10
N GLU A 61 -12.26 -2.37 -1.18
CA GLU A 61 -12.80 -3.72 -1.27
C GLU A 61 -12.60 -4.25 -2.70
N ALA A 62 -12.73 -5.57 -2.89
CA ALA A 62 -12.64 -6.20 -4.19
C ALA A 62 -13.93 -6.05 -5.00
N ASP A 63 -14.31 -4.80 -5.33
CA ASP A 63 -15.52 -4.49 -6.11
C ASP A 63 -15.41 -5.07 -7.53
N PRO A 64 -16.28 -6.03 -7.93
CA PRO A 64 -16.18 -6.69 -9.23
C PRO A 64 -16.37 -5.76 -10.42
N ASP A 65 -17.18 -4.70 -10.30
CA ASP A 65 -17.49 -3.82 -11.41
C ASP A 65 -16.35 -2.81 -11.65
N ALA A 66 -15.72 -2.32 -10.57
CA ALA A 66 -14.48 -1.57 -10.63
C ALA A 66 -13.33 -2.40 -11.20
N LEU A 67 -13.14 -3.63 -10.73
CA LEU A 67 -12.09 -4.52 -11.23
C LEU A 67 -12.29 -4.85 -12.71
N LYS A 68 -13.52 -5.15 -13.17
CA LYS A 68 -13.81 -5.33 -14.60
C LYS A 68 -13.48 -4.09 -15.42
N ALA A 69 -13.86 -2.90 -14.96
CA ALA A 69 -13.56 -1.65 -15.67
C ALA A 69 -12.05 -1.35 -15.76
N LEU A 70 -11.27 -1.81 -14.78
CA LEU A 70 -9.82 -1.65 -14.75
C LEU A 70 -9.06 -2.64 -15.63
N MET A 71 -9.71 -3.70 -16.13
CA MET A 71 -9.07 -4.68 -17.03
C MET A 71 -8.50 -4.00 -18.27
N GLY A 72 -7.24 -4.27 -18.60
CA GLY A 72 -6.57 -3.71 -19.78
C GLY A 72 -6.32 -2.20 -19.70
N SER A 73 -6.61 -1.54 -18.57
CA SER A 73 -6.40 -0.10 -18.41
C SER A 73 -4.92 0.28 -18.25
N GLY A 74 -4.09 -0.64 -17.77
CA GLY A 74 -2.70 -0.39 -17.38
C GLY A 74 -2.53 0.35 -16.04
N ILE A 75 -3.63 0.68 -15.35
CA ILE A 75 -3.60 1.32 -14.03
C ILE A 75 -3.26 0.25 -12.98
N GLN A 76 -2.27 0.53 -12.13
CA GLN A 76 -1.89 -0.33 -11.03
C GLN A 76 -2.91 -0.28 -9.91
N VAL A 77 -3.27 -1.43 -9.35
CA VAL A 77 -4.33 -1.55 -8.36
C VAL A 77 -3.82 -2.10 -7.06
N MET A 78 -4.18 -1.43 -5.96
CA MET A 78 -4.20 -1.98 -4.62
C MET A 78 -5.64 -2.37 -4.27
N VAL A 79 -5.89 -3.65 -3.98
CA VAL A 79 -7.22 -4.15 -3.62
C VAL A 79 -7.31 -4.35 -2.11
N GLY A 80 -8.32 -3.76 -1.48
CA GLY A 80 -8.55 -3.86 -0.05
C GLY A 80 -9.30 -5.13 0.37
N ILE A 81 -8.95 -5.62 1.55
CA ILE A 81 -9.71 -6.58 2.34
C ILE A 81 -10.29 -5.80 3.53
N PRO A 82 -11.62 -5.76 3.70
CA PRO A 82 -12.23 -5.07 4.82
C PRO A 82 -11.93 -5.80 6.15
N ASN A 83 -11.92 -5.06 7.26
CA ASN A 83 -11.49 -5.58 8.58
C ASN A 83 -12.35 -6.76 9.05
N GLU A 84 -13.64 -6.76 8.69
CA GLU A 84 -14.62 -7.79 9.04
C GLU A 84 -14.26 -9.16 8.45
N MET A 85 -13.47 -9.20 7.37
CA MET A 85 -13.01 -10.46 6.75
C MET A 85 -11.77 -11.04 7.42
N LEU A 86 -11.04 -10.26 8.24
CA LEU A 86 -9.77 -10.70 8.83
C LEU A 86 -9.94 -11.96 9.66
N PHE A 87 -11.02 -12.05 10.44
CA PHE A 87 -11.31 -13.27 11.23
C PHE A 87 -11.42 -14.51 10.34
N LEU A 88 -12.24 -14.44 9.29
CA LEU A 88 -12.46 -15.57 8.37
C LEU A 88 -11.16 -15.99 7.66
N LEU A 89 -10.40 -15.02 7.16
CA LEU A 89 -9.16 -15.28 6.43
C LEU A 89 -8.04 -15.77 7.36
N SER A 90 -8.02 -15.32 8.62
CA SER A 90 -7.08 -15.80 9.63
C SER A 90 -7.34 -17.24 10.06
N SER A 91 -8.61 -17.67 10.07
CA SER A 91 -9.05 -18.96 10.61
C SER A 91 -9.20 -20.08 9.57
N SER A 92 -9.31 -19.73 8.28
CA SER A 92 -9.47 -20.72 7.20
C SER A 92 -8.54 -20.44 6.02
N THR A 93 -7.64 -21.39 5.77
CA THR A 93 -6.79 -21.39 4.57
C THR A 93 -7.62 -21.55 3.30
N GLN A 94 -8.70 -22.34 3.34
CA GLN A 94 -9.62 -22.50 2.22
C GLN A 94 -10.37 -21.21 1.89
N ALA A 95 -10.78 -20.44 2.91
CA ALA A 95 -11.38 -19.14 2.69
C ALA A 95 -10.38 -18.16 2.05
N SER A 96 -9.11 -18.20 2.47
CA SER A 96 -8.04 -17.40 1.87
C SER A 96 -7.76 -17.80 0.42
N ASP A 97 -7.70 -19.10 0.12
CA ASP A 97 -7.54 -19.62 -1.24
C ASP A 97 -8.71 -19.19 -2.13
N LEU A 98 -9.93 -19.26 -1.61
CA LEU A 98 -11.13 -18.82 -2.33
C LEU A 98 -11.12 -17.32 -2.60
N TRP A 99 -10.77 -16.51 -1.60
CA TRP A 99 -10.68 -15.06 -1.73
C TRP A 99 -9.64 -14.67 -2.78
N VAL A 100 -8.43 -15.22 -2.71
CA VAL A 100 -7.37 -14.96 -3.71
C VAL A 100 -7.84 -15.37 -5.10
N ARG A 101 -8.45 -16.55 -5.25
CA ARG A 101 -8.94 -17.03 -6.55
C ARG A 101 -9.98 -16.09 -7.15
N GLN A 102 -10.95 -15.65 -6.35
CA GLN A 102 -12.08 -14.84 -6.82
C GLN A 102 -11.70 -13.38 -7.08
N ASN A 103 -10.83 -12.81 -6.24
CA ASN A 103 -10.62 -11.37 -6.20
C ASN A 103 -9.26 -10.93 -6.75
N VAL A 104 -8.32 -11.88 -6.92
CA VAL A 104 -6.99 -11.59 -7.47
C VAL A 104 -6.77 -12.42 -8.74
N SER A 105 -6.70 -13.75 -8.63
CA SER A 105 -6.32 -14.61 -9.76
C SER A 105 -7.27 -14.51 -10.95
N ALA A 106 -8.58 -14.35 -10.71
CA ALA A 106 -9.58 -14.17 -11.77
C ALA A 106 -9.37 -12.89 -12.60
N TYR A 107 -8.72 -11.88 -12.03
CA TYR A 107 -8.49 -10.58 -12.68
C TYR A 107 -7.06 -10.41 -13.18
N THR A 108 -6.07 -11.08 -12.60
CA THR A 108 -4.65 -11.03 -13.03
C THR A 108 -4.36 -11.98 -14.20
N VAL A 109 -5.20 -11.95 -15.24
CA VAL A 109 -5.02 -12.71 -16.49
C VAL A 109 -4.35 -11.84 -17.57
N LYS A 110 -3.97 -12.42 -18.71
CA LYS A 110 -3.46 -11.65 -19.85
C LYS A 110 -4.50 -10.62 -20.31
N GLY A 111 -4.15 -9.33 -20.28
CA GLY A 111 -5.08 -8.23 -20.56
C GLY A 111 -6.04 -7.90 -19.40
N GLY A 112 -5.82 -8.49 -18.23
CA GLY A 112 -6.59 -8.26 -17.02
C GLY A 112 -6.16 -7.00 -16.26
N VAL A 113 -6.43 -6.99 -14.95
CA VAL A 113 -6.10 -5.89 -14.04
C VAL A 113 -4.64 -5.99 -13.59
N ASP A 114 -3.93 -4.86 -13.54
CA ASP A 114 -2.56 -4.80 -12.99
C ASP A 114 -2.59 -4.69 -11.46
N ILE A 115 -2.99 -5.77 -10.77
CA ILE A 115 -3.01 -5.81 -9.30
C ILE A 115 -1.58 -5.94 -8.78
N ARG A 116 -1.12 -4.95 -8.01
CA ARG A 116 0.22 -4.92 -7.40
C ARG A 116 0.21 -5.23 -5.92
N TYR A 117 -0.86 -4.82 -5.24
CA TYR A 117 -0.95 -4.93 -3.80
C TYR A 117 -2.32 -5.44 -3.36
N VAL A 118 -2.33 -6.19 -2.27
CA VAL A 118 -3.53 -6.48 -1.49
C VAL A 118 -3.36 -5.86 -0.11
N ALA A 119 -4.23 -4.92 0.23
CA ALA A 119 -4.27 -4.28 1.53
C ALA A 119 -5.10 -5.14 2.49
N VAL A 120 -4.43 -5.84 3.41
CA VAL A 120 -5.04 -6.75 4.37
C VAL A 120 -5.53 -5.95 5.58
N GLY A 121 -6.82 -5.62 5.57
CA GLY A 121 -7.43 -4.69 6.52
C GLY A 121 -7.31 -3.23 6.07
N ASN A 122 -8.07 -2.36 6.74
CA ASN A 122 -7.96 -0.92 6.63
C ASN A 122 -7.75 -0.34 8.03
N GLU A 123 -6.51 0.04 8.33
CA GLU A 123 -6.12 0.59 9.64
C GLU A 123 -6.52 -0.30 10.83
N PRO A 124 -6.20 -1.62 10.80
CA PRO A 124 -6.73 -2.58 11.79
C PRO A 124 -6.24 -2.33 13.22
N PHE A 125 -5.25 -1.46 13.41
CA PHE A 125 -4.63 -1.14 14.69
C PHE A 125 -5.14 0.17 15.32
N LEU A 126 -6.20 0.77 14.75
CA LEU A 126 -6.81 1.96 15.35
C LEU A 126 -7.23 1.69 16.80
N SER A 127 -6.89 2.64 17.68
CA SER A 127 -7.28 2.63 19.10
C SER A 127 -8.80 2.53 19.28
N SER A 128 -9.58 3.14 18.37
CA SER A 128 -11.05 3.09 18.35
C SER A 128 -11.63 1.69 18.16
N TYR A 129 -10.87 0.74 17.63
CA TYR A 129 -11.30 -0.66 17.52
C TYR A 129 -11.02 -1.48 18.78
N SER A 130 -10.39 -0.89 19.80
CA SER A 130 -10.09 -1.57 21.07
C SER A 130 -9.40 -2.93 20.88
N GLY A 131 -8.52 -3.02 19.88
CA GLY A 131 -7.75 -4.22 19.58
C GLY A 131 -8.51 -5.36 18.88
N GLN A 132 -9.78 -5.15 18.48
CA GLN A 132 -10.65 -6.19 17.90
C GLN A 132 -10.02 -7.00 16.76
N TYR A 133 -9.23 -6.35 15.90
CA TYR A 133 -8.66 -6.98 14.70
C TYR A 133 -7.21 -7.45 14.86
N VAL A 134 -6.53 -7.04 15.93
CA VAL A 134 -5.07 -7.20 16.10
C VAL A 134 -4.65 -8.66 15.95
N SER A 135 -5.34 -9.58 16.63
CA SER A 135 -5.01 -11.01 16.64
C SER A 135 -5.22 -11.72 15.31
N TYR A 136 -5.96 -11.11 14.37
CA TYR A 136 -6.28 -11.72 13.08
C TYR A 136 -5.30 -11.34 11.95
N VAL A 137 -4.58 -10.22 12.09
CA VAL A 137 -3.76 -9.67 11.00
C VAL A 137 -2.64 -10.62 10.57
N MET A 138 -1.81 -11.08 11.52
CA MET A 138 -0.66 -11.93 11.17
C MET A 138 -1.08 -13.30 10.60
N PRO A 139 -2.05 -14.04 11.17
CA PRO A 139 -2.48 -15.29 10.56
C PRO A 139 -3.17 -15.09 9.20
N ALA A 140 -3.94 -14.01 9.00
CA ALA A 140 -4.51 -13.69 7.70
C ALA A 140 -3.43 -13.42 6.64
N LEU A 141 -2.39 -12.64 6.98
CA LEU A 141 -1.24 -12.41 6.09
C LEU A 141 -0.56 -13.72 5.69
N LEU A 142 -0.30 -14.61 6.66
CA LEU A 142 0.35 -15.89 6.39
C LEU A 142 -0.50 -16.78 5.48
N ASN A 143 -1.81 -16.88 5.74
CA ASN A 143 -2.71 -17.67 4.90
C ASN A 143 -2.80 -17.10 3.48
N LEU A 144 -3.01 -15.79 3.34
CA LEU A 144 -3.07 -15.11 2.03
C LEU A 144 -1.76 -15.22 1.26
N GLN A 145 -0.60 -15.15 1.93
CA GLN A 145 0.71 -15.28 1.28
C GLN A 145 0.89 -16.69 0.70
N GLN A 146 0.46 -17.72 1.45
CA GLN A 146 0.46 -19.09 0.94
C GLN A 146 -0.51 -19.26 -0.24
N SER A 147 -1.70 -18.67 -0.16
CA SER A 147 -2.69 -18.69 -1.26
C SER A 147 -2.15 -18.01 -2.52
N LEU A 148 -1.50 -16.84 -2.39
CA LEU A 148 -0.83 -16.18 -3.50
C LEU A 148 0.32 -17.03 -4.08
N ALA A 149 1.09 -17.72 -3.24
CA ALA A 149 2.15 -18.61 -3.69
C ALA A 149 1.59 -19.81 -4.48
N ARG A 150 0.51 -20.45 -3.99
CA ARG A 150 -0.18 -21.54 -4.71
C ARG A 150 -0.76 -21.07 -6.05
N ALA A 151 -1.20 -19.83 -6.13
CA ALA A 151 -1.68 -19.20 -7.37
C ALA A 151 -0.55 -18.73 -8.29
N ASN A 152 0.73 -18.89 -7.92
CA ASN A 152 1.91 -18.35 -8.62
C ASN A 152 1.92 -16.81 -8.76
N LEU A 153 1.28 -16.11 -7.83
CA LEU A 153 1.15 -14.65 -7.83
C LEU A 153 2.05 -13.95 -6.81
N ALA A 154 2.63 -14.67 -5.84
CA ALA A 154 3.41 -14.09 -4.73
C ALA A 154 4.63 -13.24 -5.15
N ASN A 155 5.14 -13.43 -6.38
CA ASN A 155 6.22 -12.60 -6.92
C ASN A 155 5.74 -11.27 -7.50
N PHE A 156 4.46 -11.17 -7.87
CA PHE A 156 3.88 -10.04 -8.58
C PHE A 156 2.90 -9.22 -7.72
N VAL A 157 2.12 -9.90 -6.88
CA VAL A 157 1.16 -9.32 -5.95
C VAL A 157 1.71 -9.39 -4.54
N LYS A 158 1.82 -8.23 -3.88
CA LYS A 158 2.40 -8.11 -2.53
C LYS A 158 1.32 -7.80 -1.50
N LEU A 159 1.41 -8.44 -0.34
CA LEU A 159 0.51 -8.14 0.79
C LEU A 159 1.07 -6.96 1.59
N VAL A 160 0.19 -6.04 1.95
CA VAL A 160 0.49 -4.86 2.79
C VAL A 160 -0.59 -4.68 3.85
N VAL A 161 -0.30 -3.95 4.91
CA VAL A 161 -1.29 -3.55 5.93
C VAL A 161 -1.26 -2.03 6.05
N PRO A 162 -2.30 -1.32 5.57
CA PRO A 162 -2.37 0.13 5.75
C PRO A 162 -2.52 0.48 7.23
N CYS A 163 -1.56 1.24 7.78
CA CYS A 163 -1.53 1.66 9.18
C CYS A 163 -1.86 3.15 9.30
N ASN A 164 -2.68 3.54 10.26
CA ASN A 164 -2.92 4.95 10.58
C ASN A 164 -1.76 5.53 11.39
N ALA A 165 -1.55 6.85 11.32
CA ALA A 165 -0.66 7.59 12.21
C ALA A 165 -0.96 7.39 13.72
N ASP A 166 -2.17 6.99 14.08
CA ASP A 166 -2.57 6.60 15.44
C ASP A 166 -1.74 5.42 15.99
N ALA A 167 -1.18 4.55 15.13
CA ALA A 167 -0.34 3.43 15.55
C ALA A 167 1.04 3.85 16.10
N TYR A 168 1.40 5.13 16.00
CA TYR A 168 2.67 5.68 16.46
C TYR A 168 2.47 6.68 17.60
N GLU A 169 3.49 6.82 18.44
CA GLU A 169 3.59 7.84 19.46
C GLU A 169 4.97 8.50 19.40
N SER A 170 5.01 9.83 19.41
CA SER A 170 6.21 10.62 19.69
C SER A 170 5.89 12.11 19.83
N SER A 171 6.81 12.85 20.45
CA SER A 171 6.83 14.33 20.42
C SER A 171 7.62 14.88 19.24
N LEU A 172 8.56 14.10 18.69
CA LEU A 172 9.40 14.45 17.53
C LEU A 172 9.42 13.32 16.50
N PRO A 173 9.51 13.61 15.19
CA PRO A 173 9.60 12.57 14.16
C PRO A 173 10.78 11.60 14.35
N SER A 174 11.94 12.09 14.79
CA SER A 174 13.13 11.26 15.04
C SER A 174 12.99 10.30 16.23
N GLN A 175 11.97 10.50 17.06
CA GLN A 175 11.64 9.68 18.22
C GLN A 175 10.39 8.82 17.98
N GLY A 176 9.90 8.77 16.74
CA GLY A 176 8.73 7.98 16.37
C GLY A 176 8.86 6.52 16.80
N ALA A 177 7.94 6.07 17.64
CA ALA A 177 7.83 4.68 18.07
C ALA A 177 6.41 4.16 17.81
N PHE A 178 6.25 2.85 17.64
CA PHE A 178 4.92 2.25 17.71
C PHE A 178 4.40 2.32 19.14
N ARG A 179 3.08 2.41 19.30
CA ARG A 179 2.48 2.32 20.64
C ARG A 179 2.94 1.04 21.36
N PRO A 180 3.20 1.07 22.69
CA PRO A 180 3.83 -0.04 23.39
C PRO A 180 3.10 -1.37 23.19
N GLU A 181 1.76 -1.37 23.24
CA GLU A 181 0.92 -2.54 23.05
C GLU A 181 0.95 -3.12 21.62
N LEU A 182 1.36 -2.33 20.63
CA LEU A 182 1.52 -2.76 19.23
C LEU A 182 2.95 -3.22 18.90
N THR A 183 3.93 -2.98 19.76
CA THR A 183 5.35 -3.24 19.48
C THR A 183 5.60 -4.66 18.97
N GLN A 184 5.01 -5.66 19.63
CA GLN A 184 5.20 -7.06 19.27
C GLN A 184 4.66 -7.37 17.88
N ILE A 185 3.40 -7.00 17.60
CA ILE A 185 2.78 -7.30 16.31
C ILE A 185 3.39 -6.48 15.18
N MET A 186 3.77 -5.22 15.41
CA MET A 186 4.41 -4.40 14.38
C MET A 186 5.81 -4.92 14.04
N THR A 187 6.55 -5.46 15.02
CA THR A 187 7.83 -6.14 14.76
C THR A 187 7.62 -7.36 13.86
N GLN A 188 6.60 -8.18 14.14
CA GLN A 188 6.26 -9.33 13.31
C GLN A 188 5.82 -8.92 11.91
N LEU A 189 4.98 -7.89 11.79
CA LEU A 189 4.50 -7.35 10.53
C LEU A 189 5.66 -6.83 9.67
N VAL A 190 6.53 -5.98 10.22
CA VAL A 190 7.67 -5.43 9.47
C VAL A 190 8.62 -6.55 9.02
N SER A 191 8.86 -7.55 9.87
CA SER A 191 9.65 -8.74 9.49
C SER A 191 9.00 -9.53 8.35
N PHE A 192 7.68 -9.74 8.41
CA PHE A 192 6.91 -10.37 7.34
C PHE A 192 6.98 -9.56 6.04
N LEU A 193 6.78 -8.25 6.08
CA LEU A 193 6.83 -7.39 4.89
C LEU A 193 8.22 -7.42 4.26
N ASN A 194 9.27 -7.28 5.07
CA ASN A 194 10.66 -7.31 4.62
C ASN A 194 11.02 -8.65 3.95
N SER A 195 10.64 -9.78 4.56
CA SER A 195 10.91 -11.11 3.99
C SER A 195 10.19 -11.39 2.67
N ASN A 196 9.08 -10.70 2.38
CA ASN A 196 8.29 -10.86 1.15
C ASN A 196 8.53 -9.76 0.11
N GLY A 197 9.40 -8.77 0.42
CA GLY A 197 9.66 -7.61 -0.43
C GLY A 197 8.44 -6.67 -0.55
N SER A 198 7.59 -6.65 0.47
CA SER A 198 6.43 -5.75 0.54
C SER A 198 6.79 -4.42 1.20
N PRO A 199 6.24 -3.29 0.74
CA PRO A 199 6.40 -2.02 1.42
C PRO A 199 5.54 -1.97 2.70
N PHE A 200 5.91 -1.06 3.58
CA PHE A 200 5.09 -0.68 4.73
C PHE A 200 4.23 0.53 4.35
N VAL A 201 2.91 0.44 4.53
CA VAL A 201 1.93 1.42 4.02
C VAL A 201 1.33 2.20 5.19
N VAL A 202 1.31 3.53 5.08
CA VAL A 202 0.78 4.44 6.11
C VAL A 202 -0.27 5.36 5.52
N ASN A 203 -1.36 5.53 6.24
CA ASN A 203 -2.40 6.53 5.95
C ASN A 203 -2.11 7.76 6.82
N ILE A 204 -1.91 8.90 6.17
CA ILE A 204 -1.47 10.14 6.82
C ILE A 204 -2.45 11.24 6.48
N TYR A 205 -2.90 11.93 7.54
CA TYR A 205 -3.94 12.95 7.46
C TYR A 205 -3.51 14.17 8.27
N PRO A 206 -2.69 15.09 7.72
CA PRO A 206 -2.23 16.27 8.46
C PRO A 206 -3.37 17.15 8.99
N PHE A 207 -4.52 17.14 8.30
CA PHE A 207 -5.71 17.87 8.73
C PHE A 207 -6.31 17.34 10.04
N LEU A 208 -6.10 16.08 10.42
CA LEU A 208 -6.57 15.57 11.72
C LEU A 208 -5.84 16.26 12.88
N SER A 209 -4.57 16.62 12.69
CA SER A 209 -3.80 17.39 13.68
C SER A 209 -4.35 18.80 13.86
N LEU A 210 -4.88 19.44 12.81
CA LEU A 210 -5.54 20.74 12.91
C LEU A 210 -6.83 20.68 13.74
N TYR A 211 -7.61 19.60 13.58
CA TYR A 211 -8.83 19.43 14.36
C TYR A 211 -8.56 19.03 15.81
N GLY A 212 -7.47 18.29 16.07
CA GLY A 212 -7.11 17.82 17.41
C GLY A 212 -6.28 18.82 18.23
N ASN A 213 -5.65 19.82 17.59
CA ASN A 213 -4.81 20.81 18.26
C ASN A 213 -4.92 22.17 17.56
N SER A 214 -5.53 23.16 18.24
CA SER A 214 -5.68 24.53 17.73
C SER A 214 -4.36 25.27 17.52
N ASP A 215 -3.29 24.84 18.18
CA ASP A 215 -1.95 25.43 18.06
C ASP A 215 -1.14 24.80 16.92
N PHE A 216 -1.69 23.80 16.22
CA PHE A 216 -1.01 23.18 15.09
C PHE A 216 -0.91 24.16 13.91
N PRO A 217 0.28 24.41 13.34
CA PRO A 217 0.43 25.43 12.30
C PRO A 217 -0.31 25.03 11.01
N GLN A 218 -1.23 25.89 10.57
CA GLN A 218 -2.04 25.66 9.37
C GLN A 218 -1.20 25.60 8.09
N ASP A 219 -0.23 26.51 7.97
CA ASP A 219 0.74 26.57 6.87
C ASP A 219 1.58 25.28 6.77
N TYR A 220 1.87 24.65 7.92
CA TYR A 220 2.54 23.35 7.98
C TYR A 220 1.66 22.22 7.44
N ALA A 221 0.37 22.20 7.77
CA ALA A 221 -0.57 21.19 7.29
C ALA A 221 -0.80 21.24 5.77
N PHE A 222 -0.82 22.45 5.19
CA PHE A 222 -1.08 22.69 3.77
C PHE A 222 0.17 22.90 2.91
N PHE A 223 1.36 22.68 3.48
CA PHE A 223 2.64 22.78 2.78
C PHE A 223 2.98 24.17 2.23
N GLU A 224 2.39 25.21 2.81
CA GLU A 224 2.57 26.61 2.41
C GLU A 224 3.80 27.26 3.10
N GLY A 225 4.35 26.62 4.14
CA GLY A 225 5.52 27.11 4.89
C GLY A 225 6.83 27.08 4.07
N THR A 226 7.44 28.25 3.84
CA THR A 226 8.67 28.41 3.03
C THR A 226 10.00 28.39 3.81
N THR A 227 10.02 28.19 5.14
CA THR A 227 11.20 28.58 5.96
C THR A 227 11.82 27.56 6.93
N HIS A 228 11.36 26.30 7.02
CA HIS A 228 12.04 25.28 7.86
C HIS A 228 12.38 23.98 7.12
N ALA A 229 13.58 23.45 7.36
CA ALA A 229 14.05 22.18 6.79
C ALA A 229 13.17 20.96 7.14
N SER A 230 12.31 21.07 8.14
CA SER A 230 11.30 20.06 8.53
C SER A 230 10.13 19.93 7.54
N TYR A 231 9.85 20.94 6.71
CA TYR A 231 8.72 20.92 5.75
C TYR A 231 8.92 19.98 4.54
N ARG A 232 10.13 19.42 4.34
CA ARG A 232 10.43 18.58 3.17
C ARG A 232 9.90 17.15 3.26
N TRP A 233 9.70 16.63 4.48
CA TRP A 233 9.35 15.22 4.68
C TRP A 233 7.88 14.90 4.41
N ILE A 234 6.98 15.85 4.65
CA ILE A 234 5.54 15.59 4.55
C ILE A 234 5.05 15.65 3.09
N LYS A 235 5.75 16.35 2.18
CA LYS A 235 5.37 16.39 0.75
C LYS A 235 5.38 15.01 0.07
N CYS A 236 6.01 14.00 0.68
CA CYS A 236 6.04 12.62 0.19
C CYS A 236 4.94 11.71 0.77
N LEU A 237 4.03 12.21 1.61
CA LEU A 237 3.14 11.38 2.43
C LEU A 237 1.65 11.66 2.17
N LEU A 238 1.28 12.00 0.93
CA LEU A 238 -0.04 11.63 0.42
C LEU A 238 -0.01 10.12 0.18
N GLN A 239 -1.03 9.39 0.66
CA GLN A 239 -1.27 7.96 0.43
C GLN A 239 -0.51 7.42 -0.79
N CYS A 240 0.72 6.94 -0.58
CA CYS A 240 1.53 6.39 -1.65
C CYS A 240 1.00 4.99 -1.91
N ILE A 241 0.17 4.88 -2.96
CA ILE A 241 -0.25 3.61 -3.56
C ILE A 241 0.88 3.08 -4.44
#